data_AF-A0A7Y2CKE5-F1
#
_entry.id   AF-A0A7Y2CKE5-F1
#
_cell.length_a   1.000
_cell.length_b   1.000
_cell.length_c   1.000
_cell.angle_alpha   90.00
_cell.angle_beta   90.00
_cell.angle_gamma   90.00
#
_symmetry.space_group_name_H-M   'P 1'
#
loop_
_entity.id
_entity.type
_entity.pdbx_description
1 polymer ?
#
loop_
_entity_poly.entity_id
_entity_poly.type
_entity_poly.pdbx_seq_one_letter_code
_entity_poly.pdbx_strand_id
1 'polypeptide(L)'
;MLTARSTTLWFASLCALAVPGAASAGTYVLYPTQDTYIDQVNGGTNYGNAAELRAFGTFGTVTSPILQFDLSSIPGGETVTGAS
;
A
#
# COMPACT_ATOMS: atom_id res chain seq x y z
N MET A 1 -17.07 18.09 70.89
CA MET A 1 -16.72 18.34 69.47
C MET A 1 -15.45 17.56 69.18
N LEU A 2 -15.54 16.44 68.47
CA LEU A 2 -14.42 15.52 68.22
C LEU A 2 -13.80 15.89 66.86
N THR A 3 -12.57 16.43 66.86
CA THR A 3 -11.85 16.80 65.63
C THR A 3 -11.07 15.60 65.11
N ALA A 4 -11.49 15.03 63.98
CA ALA A 4 -10.71 14.03 63.25
C ALA A 4 -9.78 14.73 62.25
N ARG A 5 -8.46 14.60 62.42
CA ARG A 5 -7.44 14.98 61.42
C ARG A 5 -6.85 13.69 60.83
N SER A 6 -7.25 13.36 59.60
CA SER A 6 -6.87 12.12 58.90
C SER A 6 -5.84 12.39 57.80
N THR A 7 -4.61 12.01 58.11
CA THR A 7 -3.51 11.40 57.34
C THR A 7 -3.48 11.35 55.79
N THR A 8 -2.31 11.76 55.28
CA THR A 8 -1.46 11.12 54.25
C THR A 8 -2.02 10.92 52.84
N LEU A 9 -1.65 11.84 51.93
CA LEU A 9 -1.78 11.63 50.48
C LEU A 9 -0.50 10.95 49.95
N TRP A 10 -0.65 9.70 49.51
CA TRP A 10 0.37 8.94 48.80
C TRP A 10 0.57 9.49 47.37
N PHE A 11 1.81 9.65 46.95
CA PHE A 11 2.18 9.96 45.56
C PHE A 11 1.84 8.78 44.66
N ALA A 12 0.76 8.86 43.89
CA ALA A 12 0.54 7.96 42.76
C ALA A 12 1.35 8.48 41.57
N SER A 13 2.56 7.93 41.38
CA SER A 13 3.33 8.12 40.16
C SER A 13 2.66 7.33 39.03
N LEU A 14 1.93 8.03 38.16
CA LEU A 14 1.36 7.47 36.95
C LEU A 14 2.49 7.13 35.98
N CYS A 15 2.93 5.87 35.98
CA CYS A 15 3.78 5.37 34.92
C CYS A 15 2.91 5.32 33.65
N ALA A 16 3.04 6.34 32.80
CA ALA A 16 2.33 6.40 31.53
C ALA A 16 2.84 5.24 30.64
N LEU A 17 2.06 4.17 30.56
CA LEU A 17 2.21 3.17 29.51
C LEU A 17 2.07 3.92 28.18
N ALA A 18 3.15 3.97 27.40
CA ALA A 18 3.07 4.38 26.01
C ALA A 18 2.08 3.44 25.32
N VAL A 19 0.87 3.92 25.07
CA VAL A 19 -0.07 3.22 24.20
C VAL A 19 0.64 3.14 22.85
N PRO A 20 0.94 1.93 22.31
CA PRO A 20 1.48 1.85 20.96
C PRO A 20 0.51 2.58 20.03
N GLY A 21 1.04 3.59 19.32
CA GLY A 21 0.22 4.47 18.48
C GLY A 21 -0.65 3.64 17.54
N ALA A 22 -1.93 4.00 17.45
CA ALA A 22 -2.85 3.36 16.53
C ALA A 22 -2.26 3.41 15.11
N ALA A 23 -2.21 2.26 14.43
CA ALA A 23 -1.78 2.20 13.05
C ALA A 23 -2.69 3.11 12.20
N SER A 24 -2.08 4.01 11.43
CA SER A 24 -2.80 4.85 10.47
C SER A 24 -2.70 4.18 9.11
N ALA A 25 -3.84 4.02 8.42
CA ALA A 25 -3.88 3.51 7.05
C ALA A 25 -4.11 4.67 6.09
N GLY A 26 -3.31 4.72 5.02
CA GLY A 26 -3.47 5.66 3.91
C GLY A 26 -4.03 4.98 2.67
N THR A 27 -4.78 5.72 1.87
CA THR A 27 -5.20 5.32 0.52
C THR A 27 -4.41 6.10 -0.51
N TYR A 28 -3.84 5.40 -1.50
CA TYR A 28 -3.07 5.99 -2.59
C TYR A 28 -3.77 5.74 -3.92
N VAL A 29 -3.85 6.78 -4.77
CA VAL A 29 -4.33 6.64 -6.14
C VAL A 29 -3.11 6.59 -7.06
N LEU A 30 -2.99 5.51 -7.82
CA LEU A 30 -1.89 5.27 -8.74
C LEU A 30 -2.41 5.30 -10.17
N TYR A 31 -1.70 6.02 -11.05
CA TYR A 31 -1.95 6.01 -12.48
C TYR A 31 -0.82 5.26 -13.18
N PRO A 32 -1.13 4.48 -14.23
CA PRO A 32 -0.09 3.85 -15.03
C PRO A 32 0.77 4.94 -15.69
N THR A 33 2.08 4.74 -15.69
CA THR A 33 3.06 5.68 -16.24
C THR A 33 3.57 5.26 -17.61
N GLN A 34 3.53 3.96 -17.89
CA GLN A 34 3.90 3.35 -19.16
C GLN A 34 3.04 2.10 -19.38
N ASP A 35 2.91 1.73 -20.65
CA ASP A 35 2.18 0.55 -21.08
C ASP A 35 2.93 -0.18 -22.20
N THR A 36 2.67 -1.48 -22.30
CA THR A 36 3.12 -2.32 -23.41
C THR A 36 2.28 -3.60 -23.46
N TYR A 37 2.62 -4.52 -24.35
CA TYR A 37 2.05 -5.87 -24.34
C TYR A 37 3.10 -6.91 -24.68
N ILE A 38 2.89 -8.13 -24.18
CA ILE A 38 3.64 -9.31 -24.56
C ILE A 38 2.87 -10.00 -25.69
N ASP A 39 3.57 -10.41 -26.74
CA ASP A 39 3.02 -11.25 -27.81
C ASP A 39 3.73 -12.60 -27.80
N GLN A 40 2.99 -13.67 -27.52
CA GLN A 40 3.52 -15.04 -27.48
C GLN A 40 4.21 -15.45 -28.78
N VAL A 41 3.69 -15.02 -29.94
CA VAL A 41 4.24 -15.40 -31.25
C VAL A 41 5.55 -14.65 -31.52
N ASN A 42 5.68 -13.43 -30.98
CA ASN A 42 6.77 -12.51 -31.23
C ASN A 42 7.54 -12.17 -29.93
N GLY A 43 7.93 -13.19 -29.16
CA GLY A 43 8.50 -13.00 -27.82
C GLY A 43 9.83 -12.22 -27.73
N GLY A 44 10.50 -11.99 -28.86
CA GLY A 44 11.71 -11.15 -28.94
C GLY A 44 11.46 -9.68 -29.28
N THR A 45 10.21 -9.31 -29.59
CA THR A 45 9.85 -7.95 -30.01
C THR A 45 9.42 -7.12 -28.81
N ASN A 46 9.95 -5.90 -28.70
CA ASN A 46 9.53 -4.93 -27.71
C ASN A 46 8.45 -4.00 -28.29
N TYR A 47 7.31 -3.93 -27.62
CA TYR A 47 6.14 -3.13 -28.03
C TYR A 47 5.94 -1.87 -27.17
N GLY A 48 6.96 -1.38 -26.46
CA GLY A 48 6.86 -0.20 -25.58
C GLY A 48 6.54 1.12 -26.27
N ASN A 49 6.56 1.18 -27.61
CA ASN A 49 6.14 2.33 -28.41
C ASN A 49 4.90 2.04 -29.27
N ALA A 50 4.19 0.94 -29.01
CA ALA A 50 2.97 0.63 -29.76
C ALA A 50 1.90 1.69 -29.49
N ALA A 51 1.14 2.06 -30.52
CA ALA A 51 0.05 3.04 -30.39
C ALA A 51 -1.24 2.44 -29.80
N GLU A 52 -1.23 1.15 -29.45
CA GLU A 52 -2.39 0.41 -28.98
C GLU A 52 -1.98 -0.63 -27.93
N LEU A 53 -2.91 -0.91 -27.01
CA LEU A 53 -2.84 -2.05 -26.10
C LEU A 53 -3.67 -3.20 -26.64
N ARG A 54 -3.04 -4.35 -26.83
CA ARG A 54 -3.69 -5.56 -27.35
C ARG A 54 -3.94 -6.55 -26.22
N ALA A 55 -5.18 -7.01 -26.13
CA ALA A 55 -5.60 -8.11 -25.26
C ALA A 55 -6.31 -9.15 -26.13
N PHE A 56 -5.61 -10.26 -26.42
CA PHE A 56 -6.12 -11.30 -27.31
C PHE A 56 -5.66 -12.67 -26.82
N GLY A 57 -6.50 -13.69 -26.98
CA GLY A 57 -6.15 -15.06 -26.61
C GLY A 57 -6.89 -16.08 -27.46
N THR A 58 -6.15 -16.80 -28.30
CA THR A 58 -6.59 -18.03 -28.95
C THR A 58 -5.47 -19.07 -28.89
N PHE A 59 -5.76 -20.33 -29.22
CA PHE A 59 -4.76 -21.40 -29.14
C PHE A 59 -3.51 -21.07 -29.96
N GLY A 60 -2.37 -20.91 -29.28
CA GLY A 60 -1.08 -20.57 -29.91
C GLY A 60 -0.85 -19.08 -30.21
N THR A 61 -1.77 -18.18 -29.86
CA THR A 61 -1.57 -16.73 -30.01
C THR A 61 -2.22 -16.02 -28.83
N VAL A 62 -1.38 -15.57 -27.91
CA VAL A 62 -1.80 -14.80 -26.73
C VAL A 62 -1.05 -13.47 -26.74
N THR A 63 -1.81 -12.40 -26.58
CA THR A 63 -1.32 -11.05 -26.39
C THR A 63 -1.83 -10.50 -25.07
N SER A 64 -0.92 -10.17 -24.17
CA SER A 64 -1.24 -9.74 -22.79
C SER A 64 -0.76 -8.31 -22.56
N PRO A 65 -1.65 -7.36 -22.25
CA PRO A 65 -1.26 -6.01 -21.92
C PRO A 65 -0.54 -5.97 -20.56
N ILE A 66 0.43 -5.08 -20.42
CA ILE A 66 1.23 -4.84 -19.22
C ILE A 66 1.17 -3.34 -18.92
N LEU A 67 0.91 -2.99 -17.66
CA LEU A 67 0.88 -1.62 -17.18
C LEU A 67 1.92 -1.45 -16.07
N GLN A 68 2.66 -0.35 -16.13
CA GLN A 68 3.64 0.01 -15.10
C GLN A 68 3.08 1.10 -14.18
N PHE A 69 3.06 0.82 -12.87
CA PHE A 69 2.69 1.78 -11.84
C PHE A 69 3.94 2.25 -11.08
N ASP A 70 4.04 3.55 -10.80
CA ASP A 70 5.05 4.08 -9.88
C ASP A 70 4.53 3.93 -8.44
N LEU A 71 5.30 3.27 -7.58
CA LEU A 71 4.95 3.02 -6.18
C LEU A 71 5.69 3.95 -5.21
N SER A 72 6.47 4.91 -5.72
CA SER A 72 7.30 5.81 -4.90
C SER A 72 6.51 6.66 -3.90
N SER A 73 5.20 6.83 -4.12
CA SER A 73 4.32 7.53 -3.19
C SER A 73 3.99 6.73 -1.94
N ILE A 74 4.15 5.40 -1.96
CA ILE A 74 3.89 4.53 -0.81
C ILE A 74 5.18 4.46 0.02
N PRO A 75 5.15 4.85 1.31
CA PRO A 75 6.31 4.74 2.18
C PRO A 75 6.84 3.31 2.29
N GLY A 76 8.16 3.17 2.43
CA GLY A 76 8.78 1.86 2.62
C GLY A 76 8.38 1.23 3.96
N GLY A 77 8.14 -0.09 3.96
CA GLY A 77 7.75 -0.84 5.16
C GLY A 77 6.24 -0.88 5.42
N GLU A 78 5.44 -0.24 4.56
CA GLU A 78 3.98 -0.31 4.62
C GLU A 78 3.45 -1.69 4.19
N THR A 79 2.29 -2.08 4.73
CA THR A 79 1.57 -3.29 4.32
C THR A 79 0.33 -2.90 3.53
N VAL A 80 0.22 -3.40 2.30
CA VAL A 80 -0.99 -3.21 1.48
C VAL A 80 -2.07 -4.15 1.98
N THR A 81 -3.17 -3.58 2.48
CA THR A 81 -4.31 -4.34 3.02
C THR A 81 -5.45 -4.50 2.01
N GLY A 82 -5.41 -3.77 0.89
CA GLY A 82 -6.39 -3.89 -0.19
C GLY A 82 -6.03 -3.05 -1.41
N ALA A 83 -6.61 -3.41 -2.55
CA ALA A 83 -6.57 -2.67 -3.80
C ALA A 83 -7.91 -2.86 -4.51
N SER A 84 -8.41 -1.82 -5.17
CA SER A 84 -9.73 -1.79 -5.83
C SER A 84 -9.64 -1.09 -7.17
#